data_AF-A0A382WVA4-F1
#
_entry.id   AF-A0A382WVA4-F1
#
_cell.length_a   1.000
_cell.length_b   1.000
_cell.length_c   1.000
_cell.angle_alpha   90.00
_cell.angle_beta   90.00
_cell.angle_gamma   90.00
#
_symmetry.space_group_name_H-M   'P 1'
#
loop_
_entity.id
_entity.type
_entity.pdbx_description
1 polymer ?
#
loop_
_entity_poly.entity_id
_entity_poly.type
_entity_poly.pdbx_seq_one_letter_code
_entity_poly.pdbx_strand_id
1 'polypeptide(L)'
;MQQIDQETPGGYVMKQFDSSVASKSLSTEDIQSYGINGYLVLPNLINEDKLIPILNECMTAWHREKDEYNPKATWLKNSLLPDIHHRSSLVRRYYFDGPLVDVAQQLIGPNIKGATSQLTFKMRGNIKPFGWHQDNGYGQLEPTNAISTLTALDDADEENGCLWLIPGSHKGGQVDVSDRLSVQAKLAERDLSIEIDNDETA
;
A
#
# COMPACT_ATOMS: atom_id res chain seq x y z
N MET A 1 -42.91 25.67 25.14
CA MET A 1 -41.87 24.88 25.84
C MET A 1 -40.84 24.51 24.81
N GLN A 2 -39.88 25.40 24.57
CA GLN A 2 -38.70 25.19 23.75
C GLN A 2 -37.54 25.55 24.65
N GLN A 3 -36.70 24.57 24.96
CA GLN A 3 -35.44 24.81 25.63
C GLN A 3 -34.35 24.68 24.57
N ILE A 4 -33.61 25.77 24.43
CA ILE A 4 -32.51 25.98 23.51
C ILE A 4 -31.28 25.45 24.24
N ASP A 5 -30.70 24.36 23.75
CA ASP A 5 -29.37 23.93 24.21
C ASP A 5 -28.30 24.63 23.37
N GLN A 6 -27.40 25.30 24.07
CA GLN A 6 -26.29 26.07 23.52
C GLN A 6 -25.18 25.11 23.08
N GLU A 7 -24.84 25.14 21.79
CA GLU A 7 -23.64 24.48 21.27
C GLU A 7 -22.39 25.29 21.65
N THR A 8 -21.43 24.61 22.31
CA THR A 8 -20.06 25.10 22.47
C THR A 8 -19.26 24.84 21.18
N PRO A 9 -18.60 25.84 20.58
CA PRO A 9 -17.80 25.66 19.39
C PRO A 9 -16.36 25.23 19.73
N GLY A 10 -15.84 24.22 19.05
CA GLY A 10 -14.38 24.02 18.90
C GLY A 10 -13.71 22.85 19.63
N GLY A 11 -14.46 21.87 20.15
CA GLY A 11 -13.86 20.63 20.65
C GLY A 11 -13.85 19.54 19.59
N TYR A 12 -12.70 19.24 18.99
CA TYR A 12 -12.53 17.95 18.34
C TYR A 12 -12.65 16.87 19.41
N VAL A 13 -13.83 16.26 19.51
CA VAL A 13 -14.00 15.03 20.27
C VAL A 13 -13.23 13.97 19.51
N MET A 14 -12.01 13.68 19.98
CA MET A 14 -11.33 12.44 19.68
C MET A 14 -12.26 11.33 20.14
N LYS A 15 -13.10 10.82 19.24
CA LYS A 15 -13.80 9.57 19.46
C LYS A 15 -12.71 8.51 19.51
N GLN A 16 -12.23 8.24 20.73
CA GLN A 16 -11.45 7.05 21.02
C GLN A 16 -12.24 5.87 20.47
N PHE A 17 -11.71 5.27 19.42
CA PHE A 17 -12.22 4.00 18.93
C PHE A 17 -11.92 2.95 19.98
N ASP A 18 -12.90 2.07 20.18
CA ASP A 18 -12.72 0.78 20.83
C ASP A 18 -11.50 0.08 20.21
N SER A 19 -10.51 -0.25 21.04
CA SER A 19 -9.14 -0.63 20.68
C SER A 19 -9.04 -2.04 20.09
N SER A 20 -9.94 -2.39 19.17
CA SER A 20 -10.04 -3.75 18.64
C SER A 20 -8.93 -4.10 17.65
N VAL A 21 -7.99 -3.19 17.38
CA VAL A 21 -6.69 -3.52 16.80
C VAL A 21 -5.63 -2.93 17.72
N ALA A 22 -4.74 -3.77 18.25
CA ALA A 22 -3.72 -3.33 19.19
C ALA A 22 -2.84 -2.26 18.52
N SER A 23 -2.63 -1.14 19.21
CA SER A 23 -1.73 -0.10 18.72
C SER A 23 -0.34 -0.68 18.52
N LYS A 24 0.28 -0.47 17.36
CA LYS A 24 1.61 -1.04 17.08
C LYS A 24 2.71 -0.02 17.35
N SER A 25 3.55 -0.29 18.34
CA SER A 25 4.83 0.43 18.52
C SER A 25 5.95 -0.31 17.79
N LEU A 26 6.79 0.43 17.09
CA LEU A 26 8.05 -0.05 16.53
C LEU A 26 9.14 0.02 17.61
N SER A 27 10.08 -0.93 17.59
CA SER A 27 11.28 -0.83 18.42
C SER A 27 12.30 0.13 17.81
N THR A 28 13.33 0.48 18.58
CA THR A 28 14.48 1.24 18.04
C THR A 28 15.14 0.49 16.89
N GLU A 29 15.24 -0.84 17.01
CA GLU A 29 15.82 -1.72 15.99
C GLU A 29 14.97 -1.74 14.71
N ASP A 30 13.64 -1.74 14.83
CA ASP A 30 12.72 -1.64 13.68
C ASP A 30 12.94 -0.33 12.90
N ILE A 31 13.00 0.79 13.62
CA ILE A 31 13.23 2.12 13.02
C ILE A 31 14.60 2.20 12.36
N GLN A 32 15.63 1.66 13.02
CA GLN A 32 16.98 1.61 12.46
C GLN A 32 17.04 0.72 11.21
N SER A 33 16.41 -0.45 11.25
CA SER A 33 16.32 -1.37 10.12
C SER A 33 15.63 -0.71 8.92
N TYR A 34 14.51 -0.04 9.15
CA TYR A 34 13.82 0.73 8.11
C TYR A 34 14.72 1.81 7.51
N GLY A 35 15.44 2.58 8.33
CA GLY A 35 16.38 3.59 7.84
C GLY A 35 17.53 3.01 7.00
N ILE A 36 18.02 1.82 7.35
CA ILE A 36 19.10 1.15 6.63
C ILE A 36 18.59 0.54 5.31
N ASN A 37 17.49 -0.20 5.37
CA ASN A 37 17.02 -1.07 4.29
C ASN A 37 15.99 -0.40 3.37
N GLY A 38 15.29 0.63 3.84
CA GLY A 38 14.20 1.28 3.09
C GLY A 38 12.86 0.54 3.17
N TYR A 39 12.82 -0.58 3.88
CA TYR A 39 11.62 -1.36 4.14
C TYR A 39 11.69 -2.01 5.52
N LEU A 40 10.54 -2.46 6.01
CA LEU A 40 10.39 -3.17 7.27
C LEU A 40 9.34 -4.26 7.11
N VAL A 41 9.68 -5.50 7.50
CA VAL A 41 8.74 -6.63 7.52
C VAL A 41 8.26 -6.83 8.95
N LEU A 42 6.94 -6.76 9.14
CA LEU A 42 6.29 -6.91 10.44
C LEU A 42 5.49 -8.22 10.47
N PRO A 43 6.11 -9.35 10.88
CA PRO A 43 5.41 -10.62 10.93
C PRO A 43 4.32 -10.59 12.01
N ASN A 44 3.21 -11.31 11.76
CA ASN A 44 2.10 -11.46 12.71
C ASN A 44 1.53 -10.13 13.21
N LEU A 45 1.50 -9.10 12.34
CA LEU A 45 0.93 -7.79 12.69
C LEU A 45 -0.58 -7.88 12.97
N ILE A 46 -1.27 -8.82 12.29
CA ILE A 46 -2.71 -9.03 12.36
C ILE A 46 -2.95 -10.52 12.49
N ASN A 47 -3.78 -10.90 13.45
CA ASN A 47 -4.18 -12.28 13.64
C ASN A 47 -5.23 -12.70 12.60
N GLU A 48 -5.30 -14.00 12.32
CA GLU A 48 -6.21 -14.57 11.31
C GLU A 48 -7.69 -14.22 11.54
N ASP A 49 -8.15 -14.16 12.80
CA ASP A 49 -9.52 -13.81 13.16
C ASP A 49 -9.94 -12.41 12.66
N LYS A 50 -8.98 -11.49 12.54
CA LYS A 50 -9.17 -10.14 12.00
C LYS A 50 -8.84 -10.05 10.52
N LEU A 51 -7.86 -10.83 10.05
CA LEU A 51 -7.43 -10.84 8.64
C LEU A 51 -8.48 -11.47 7.73
N ILE A 52 -9.07 -12.60 8.13
CA ILE A 52 -10.03 -13.36 7.31
C ILE A 52 -11.25 -12.50 6.90
N PRO A 53 -11.90 -11.73 7.79
CA PRO A 53 -12.97 -10.82 7.40
C PRO A 53 -12.53 -9.75 6.38
N ILE A 54 -11.32 -9.19 6.52
CA ILE A 54 -10.76 -8.21 5.58
C ILE A 54 -10.53 -8.86 4.21
N LEU A 55 -9.92 -10.05 4.18
CA LEU A 55 -9.73 -10.85 2.97
C LEU A 55 -11.06 -11.10 2.26
N ASN A 56 -12.09 -11.56 2.98
CA ASN A 56 -13.40 -11.86 2.41
C ASN A 56 -14.07 -10.64 1.77
N GLU A 57 -13.99 -9.47 2.41
CA GLU A 57 -14.50 -8.20 1.87
C GLU A 57 -13.71 -7.75 0.63
N CYS A 58 -12.39 -7.88 0.65
CA CYS A 58 -11.53 -7.62 -0.50
C CYS A 58 -11.89 -8.54 -1.68
N MET A 59 -12.05 -9.84 -1.45
CA MET A 59 -12.39 -10.79 -2.51
C MET A 59 -13.83 -10.62 -3.02
N THR A 60 -14.77 -10.25 -2.15
CA THR A 60 -16.14 -9.89 -2.56
C THR A 60 -16.12 -8.70 -3.52
N ALA A 61 -15.36 -7.65 -3.18
CA ALA A 61 -15.19 -6.49 -4.06
C ALA A 61 -14.47 -6.85 -5.37
N TRP A 62 -13.47 -7.71 -5.30
CA TRP A 62 -12.74 -8.22 -6.48
C TRP A 62 -13.69 -8.93 -7.44
N HIS A 63 -14.42 -9.95 -6.98
CA HIS A 63 -15.35 -10.73 -7.80
C HIS A 63 -16.49 -9.89 -8.39
N ARG A 64 -16.88 -8.80 -7.73
CA ARG A 64 -17.91 -7.88 -8.23
C ARG A 64 -17.43 -7.02 -9.40
N GLU A 65 -16.16 -6.63 -9.42
CA GLU A 65 -15.66 -5.56 -10.32
C GLU A 65 -14.61 -6.02 -11.33
N LYS A 66 -14.01 -7.19 -11.13
CA LYS A 66 -12.94 -7.72 -11.97
C LYS A 66 -13.44 -8.86 -12.84
N ASP A 67 -13.10 -8.79 -14.12
CA ASP A 67 -13.29 -9.89 -15.07
C ASP A 67 -12.34 -11.06 -14.78
N GLU A 68 -12.57 -12.20 -15.42
CA GLU A 68 -11.59 -13.29 -15.48
C GLU A 68 -10.26 -12.84 -16.14
N TYR A 69 -9.20 -13.60 -15.90
CA TYR A 69 -7.89 -13.35 -16.48
C TYR A 69 -7.96 -13.26 -18.02
N ASN A 70 -7.43 -12.17 -18.58
CA ASN A 70 -7.33 -11.97 -20.01
C ASN A 70 -5.86 -11.80 -20.43
N PRO A 71 -5.26 -12.75 -21.19
CA PRO A 71 -3.84 -12.67 -21.57
C PRO A 71 -3.52 -11.48 -22.49
N LYS A 72 -4.53 -10.91 -23.15
CA LYS A 72 -4.39 -9.72 -24.01
C LYS A 72 -4.55 -8.41 -23.24
N ALA A 73 -4.97 -8.45 -21.98
CA ALA A 73 -5.10 -7.26 -21.15
C ALA A 73 -3.76 -6.84 -20.53
N THR A 74 -3.69 -5.58 -20.10
CA THR A 74 -2.56 -5.03 -19.37
C THR A 74 -2.46 -5.64 -17.97
N TRP A 75 -1.27 -5.53 -17.35
CA TRP A 75 -1.07 -6.01 -15.97
C TRP A 75 -2.05 -5.33 -15.00
N LEU A 76 -2.21 -4.00 -15.09
CA LEU A 76 -3.15 -3.25 -14.25
C LEU A 76 -4.60 -3.76 -14.38
N LYS A 77 -5.03 -4.04 -15.61
CA LYS A 77 -6.39 -4.56 -15.85
C LYS A 77 -6.58 -5.97 -15.30
N ASN A 78 -5.56 -6.83 -15.30
CA ASN A 78 -5.70 -8.17 -14.71
C ASN A 78 -5.50 -8.18 -13.18
N SER A 79 -4.59 -7.35 -12.66
CA SER A 79 -4.04 -7.55 -11.32
C SER A 79 -4.44 -6.49 -10.30
N LEU A 80 -4.91 -5.31 -10.72
CA LEU A 80 -5.14 -4.19 -9.81
C LEU A 80 -6.62 -3.83 -9.66
N LEU A 81 -7.07 -3.62 -8.44
CA LEU A 81 -8.31 -2.93 -8.10
C LEU A 81 -7.98 -1.69 -7.24
N PRO A 82 -8.01 -0.48 -7.83
CA PRO A 82 -7.66 0.76 -7.12
C PRO A 82 -8.77 1.17 -6.16
N ASP A 83 -8.42 1.92 -5.12
CA ASP A 83 -9.32 2.48 -4.09
C ASP A 83 -10.19 1.45 -3.36
N ILE A 84 -9.62 0.29 -3.01
CA ILE A 84 -10.34 -0.79 -2.30
C ILE A 84 -11.03 -0.29 -1.00
N HIS A 85 -10.46 0.71 -0.32
CA HIS A 85 -11.07 1.35 0.85
C HIS A 85 -12.42 2.03 0.59
N HIS A 86 -12.83 2.27 -0.66
CA HIS A 86 -14.16 2.79 -1.00
C HIS A 86 -15.23 1.69 -1.13
N ARG A 87 -14.83 0.42 -1.19
CA ARG A 87 -15.72 -0.70 -1.56
C ARG A 87 -16.25 -1.49 -0.39
N SER A 88 -15.62 -1.34 0.77
CA SER A 88 -15.99 -1.99 2.02
C SER A 88 -15.75 -1.07 3.20
N SER A 89 -16.74 -0.94 4.09
CA SER A 89 -16.57 -0.19 5.34
C SER A 89 -15.58 -0.84 6.30
N LEU A 90 -15.37 -2.16 6.21
CA LEU A 90 -14.36 -2.85 7.02
C LEU A 90 -12.95 -2.52 6.49
N VAL A 91 -12.73 -2.68 5.19
CA VAL A 91 -11.43 -2.36 4.56
C VAL A 91 -11.11 -0.87 4.71
N ARG A 92 -12.12 0.01 4.63
CA ARG A 92 -11.96 1.44 4.90
C ARG A 92 -11.42 1.72 6.30
N ARG A 93 -12.03 1.12 7.33
CA ARG A 93 -11.59 1.26 8.71
C ARG A 93 -10.19 0.71 8.89
N TYR A 94 -9.90 -0.45 8.31
CA TYR A 94 -8.54 -1.00 8.32
C TYR A 94 -7.52 -0.03 7.71
N TYR A 95 -7.86 0.61 6.59
CA TYR A 95 -6.97 1.55 5.91
C TYR A 95 -6.71 2.84 6.72
N PHE A 96 -7.72 3.40 7.39
CA PHE A 96 -7.59 4.67 8.11
C PHE A 96 -7.28 4.54 9.60
N ASP A 97 -7.59 3.39 10.21
CA ASP A 97 -7.52 3.17 11.66
C ASP A 97 -6.76 1.87 12.01
N GLY A 98 -6.17 1.19 11.03
CA GLY A 98 -5.43 -0.06 11.23
C GLY A 98 -4.01 0.13 11.75
N PRO A 99 -3.30 -0.97 12.06
CA PRO A 99 -2.00 -0.91 12.76
C PRO A 99 -0.90 -0.30 11.90
N LEU A 100 -1.07 -0.32 10.57
CA LEU A 100 -0.12 0.30 9.64
C LEU A 100 -0.17 1.84 9.68
N VAL A 101 -1.24 2.43 10.20
CA VAL A 101 -1.33 3.87 10.46
C VAL A 101 -0.37 4.27 11.58
N ASP A 102 -0.37 3.53 12.69
CA ASP A 102 0.58 3.76 13.80
C ASP A 102 2.03 3.60 13.33
N VAL A 103 2.30 2.57 12.53
CA VAL A 103 3.61 2.32 11.92
C VAL A 103 4.02 3.49 11.04
N ALA A 104 3.13 3.96 10.15
CA ALA A 104 3.40 5.09 9.28
C ALA A 104 3.71 6.37 10.09
N GLN A 105 2.93 6.65 11.14
CA GLN A 105 3.15 7.84 11.97
C GLN A 105 4.51 7.84 12.66
N GLN A 106 5.01 6.67 13.07
CA GLN A 106 6.34 6.53 13.69
C GLN A 106 7.48 6.70 12.68
N LEU A 107 7.28 6.34 11.41
CA LEU A 107 8.31 6.40 10.39
C LEU A 107 8.39 7.77 9.69
N ILE A 108 7.24 8.38 9.36
CA ILE A 108 7.18 9.62 8.56
C ILE A 108 6.55 10.81 9.31
N GLY A 109 6.21 10.64 10.58
CA GLY A 109 5.64 11.67 11.44
C GLY A 109 4.12 11.64 11.52
N PRO A 110 3.51 12.39 12.45
CA PRO A 110 2.11 12.19 12.86
C PRO A 110 1.08 12.71 11.85
N ASN A 111 1.46 13.62 10.95
CA ASN A 111 0.56 14.26 10.00
C ASN A 111 0.58 13.53 8.66
N ILE A 112 -0.04 12.35 8.64
CA ILE A 112 -0.10 11.50 7.45
C ILE A 112 -1.40 11.75 6.66
N LYS A 113 -1.32 11.56 5.34
CA LYS A 113 -2.47 11.59 4.44
C LYS A 113 -2.53 10.26 3.67
N GLY A 114 -3.67 9.58 3.75
CA GLY A 114 -3.95 8.44 2.88
C GLY A 114 -4.14 8.92 1.43
N ALA A 115 -3.21 8.57 0.54
CA ALA A 115 -3.24 9.00 -0.85
C ALA A 115 -4.16 8.10 -1.70
N THR A 116 -3.98 6.79 -1.62
CA THR A 116 -4.79 5.76 -2.28
C THR A 116 -4.59 4.42 -1.57
N SER A 117 -5.45 3.45 -1.88
CA SER A 117 -5.28 2.05 -1.48
C SER A 117 -5.45 1.19 -2.71
N GLN A 118 -4.75 0.07 -2.83
CA GLN A 118 -4.91 -0.82 -3.98
C GLN A 118 -4.98 -2.26 -3.51
N LEU A 119 -5.89 -3.05 -4.09
CA LEU A 119 -5.88 -4.49 -3.96
C LEU A 119 -5.19 -5.08 -5.19
N THR A 120 -4.05 -5.73 -4.95
CA THR A 120 -3.29 -6.43 -6.00
C THR A 120 -3.52 -7.92 -5.87
N PHE A 121 -4.07 -8.55 -6.91
CA PHE A 121 -4.35 -9.98 -6.95
C PHE A 121 -3.57 -10.65 -8.07
N LYS A 122 -2.82 -11.70 -7.72
CA LYS A 122 -2.02 -12.48 -8.65
C LYS A 122 -2.85 -13.63 -9.19
N MET A 123 -3.61 -13.36 -10.25
CA MET A 123 -4.44 -14.38 -10.89
C MET A 123 -3.58 -15.52 -11.41
N ARG A 124 -4.05 -16.76 -11.21
CA ARG A 124 -3.43 -17.95 -11.80
C ARG A 124 -3.28 -17.79 -13.32
N GLY A 125 -2.09 -18.06 -13.84
CA GLY A 125 -1.77 -17.94 -15.26
C GLY A 125 -1.27 -16.56 -15.69
N ASN A 126 -1.31 -15.55 -14.81
CA ASN A 126 -0.62 -14.28 -15.04
C ASN A 126 0.87 -14.41 -14.67
N ILE A 127 1.70 -14.70 -15.67
CA ILE A 127 3.16 -14.83 -15.51
C ILE A 127 3.94 -13.56 -15.86
N LYS A 128 3.24 -12.46 -16.17
CA LYS A 128 3.92 -11.21 -16.56
C LYS A 128 4.56 -10.60 -15.31
N PRO A 129 5.89 -10.37 -15.29
CA PRO A 129 6.52 -9.69 -14.17
C PRO A 129 6.04 -8.24 -14.11
N PHE A 130 5.99 -7.69 -12.90
CA PHE A 130 5.92 -6.25 -12.71
C PHE A 130 7.36 -5.79 -12.45
N GLY A 131 7.97 -5.15 -13.44
CA GLY A 131 9.41 -4.89 -13.39
C GLY A 131 9.78 -3.89 -12.31
N TRP A 132 11.09 -3.76 -12.06
CA TRP A 132 11.61 -2.92 -11.01
C TRP A 132 11.18 -1.46 -11.16
N HIS A 133 10.72 -0.81 -10.10
CA HIS A 133 10.31 0.58 -10.13
C HIS A 133 10.37 1.18 -8.72
N GLN A 134 10.23 2.50 -8.65
CA GLN A 134 9.91 3.21 -7.42
C GLN A 134 8.45 3.67 -7.50
N ASP A 135 7.65 3.45 -6.46
CA ASP A 135 6.23 3.88 -6.42
C ASP A 135 6.09 5.37 -6.70
N ASN A 136 6.98 6.18 -6.10
CA ASN A 136 6.97 7.63 -6.32
C ASN A 136 7.45 8.04 -7.74
N GLY A 137 7.94 7.11 -8.54
CA GLY A 137 8.12 7.30 -9.98
C GLY A 137 6.79 7.53 -10.71
N TYR A 138 5.69 6.97 -10.22
CA TYR A 138 4.34 7.25 -10.73
C TYR A 138 3.75 8.53 -10.14
N GLY A 139 3.91 8.70 -8.83
CA GLY A 139 3.25 9.76 -8.07
C GLY A 139 3.91 11.14 -8.18
N GLN A 140 5.23 11.18 -8.37
CA GLN A 140 6.06 12.39 -8.33
C GLN A 140 5.69 13.32 -7.17
N LEU A 141 5.49 12.75 -5.98
CA LEU A 141 5.04 13.46 -4.79
C LEU A 141 6.19 14.24 -4.14
N GLU A 142 5.86 15.45 -3.68
CA GLU A 142 6.76 16.33 -2.93
C GLU A 142 6.12 16.74 -1.58
N PRO A 143 6.83 16.63 -0.44
CA PRO A 143 8.17 16.06 -0.31
C PRO A 143 8.20 14.54 -0.61
N THR A 144 9.36 13.99 -0.95
CA THR A 144 9.57 12.55 -1.22
C THR A 144 9.54 11.70 0.07
N ASN A 145 8.47 11.81 0.85
CA ASN A 145 8.27 11.11 2.13
C ASN A 145 7.06 10.15 2.10
N ALA A 146 6.50 9.90 0.91
CA ALA A 146 5.44 8.91 0.75
C ALA A 146 5.97 7.50 1.02
N ILE A 147 5.19 6.70 1.75
CA ILE A 147 5.47 5.29 2.01
C ILE A 147 4.29 4.43 1.58
N SER A 148 4.59 3.21 1.16
CA SER A 148 3.60 2.18 0.87
C SER A 148 3.54 1.22 2.04
N THR A 149 2.34 0.94 2.54
CA THR A 149 2.11 -0.08 3.57
C THR A 149 1.39 -1.25 2.93
N LEU A 150 1.96 -2.44 3.00
CA LEU A 150 1.43 -3.64 2.36
C LEU A 150 1.01 -4.67 3.42
N THR A 151 -0.19 -5.21 3.26
CA THR A 151 -0.67 -6.36 4.05
C THR A 151 -0.81 -7.54 3.12
N ALA A 152 -0.07 -8.62 3.39
CA ALA A 152 -0.30 -9.89 2.72
C ALA A 152 -1.67 -10.42 3.20
N LEU A 153 -2.61 -10.58 2.27
CA LEU A 153 -3.95 -11.14 2.56
C LEU A 153 -4.00 -12.66 2.40
N ASP A 154 -2.96 -13.22 1.78
CA ASP A 154 -2.73 -14.65 1.57
C ASP A 154 -1.22 -14.90 1.71
N ASP A 155 -0.83 -16.15 1.92
CA ASP A 155 0.58 -16.52 1.97
C ASP A 155 1.24 -16.19 0.62
N ALA A 156 2.41 -15.55 0.67
CA ALA A 156 3.13 -15.11 -0.51
C ALA A 156 4.58 -15.59 -0.48
N ASP A 157 4.97 -16.34 -1.50
CA ASP A 157 6.30 -16.92 -1.66
C ASP A 157 6.81 -16.75 -3.09
N GLU A 158 7.99 -17.27 -3.38
CA GLU A 158 8.60 -17.14 -4.71
C GLU A 158 7.77 -17.83 -5.81
N GLU A 159 7.00 -18.87 -5.48
CA GLU A 159 6.20 -19.64 -6.44
C GLU A 159 4.91 -18.92 -6.84
N ASN A 160 4.28 -18.21 -5.90
CA ASN A 160 3.07 -17.43 -6.16
C ASN A 160 3.33 -15.93 -6.36
N GLY A 161 4.61 -15.54 -6.33
CA GLY A 161 5.12 -14.23 -6.71
C GLY A 161 5.17 -13.25 -5.56
N CYS A 162 5.94 -13.49 -4.52
CA CYS A 162 6.17 -12.55 -3.44
C CYS A 162 6.70 -11.18 -3.93
N LEU A 163 6.65 -10.16 -3.06
CA LEU A 163 7.26 -8.87 -3.36
C LEU A 163 8.78 -8.97 -3.26
N TRP A 164 9.48 -8.40 -4.22
CA TRP A 164 10.94 -8.23 -4.20
C TRP A 164 11.28 -6.79 -3.88
N LEU A 165 12.29 -6.58 -3.02
CA LEU A 165 12.75 -5.28 -2.57
C LEU A 165 14.27 -5.25 -2.60
N ILE A 166 14.86 -4.10 -2.96
CA ILE A 166 16.32 -3.92 -2.97
C ILE A 166 16.71 -3.12 -1.73
N PRO A 167 17.38 -3.74 -0.74
CA PRO A 167 17.80 -3.07 0.47
C PRO A 167 18.64 -1.82 0.17
N GLY A 168 18.28 -0.69 0.79
CA GLY A 168 19.03 0.56 0.71
C GLY A 168 18.82 1.36 -0.58
N SER A 169 18.05 0.86 -1.55
CA SER A 169 17.80 1.53 -2.83
C SER A 169 17.18 2.92 -2.68
N HIS A 170 16.41 3.17 -1.62
CA HIS A 170 15.82 4.48 -1.30
C HIS A 170 16.87 5.58 -1.06
N LYS A 171 18.10 5.22 -0.68
CA LYS A 171 19.19 6.18 -0.45
C LYS A 171 19.75 6.78 -1.74
N GLY A 172 19.50 6.14 -2.89
CA GLY A 172 19.86 6.65 -4.21
C GLY A 172 19.01 7.82 -4.69
N GLY A 173 17.92 8.16 -3.97
CA GLY A 173 16.97 9.18 -4.38
C GLY A 173 15.98 8.71 -5.44
N GLN A 174 15.17 9.64 -5.95
CA GLN A 174 14.18 9.37 -6.98
C GLN A 174 14.86 9.26 -8.36
N VAL A 175 14.68 8.12 -9.02
CA VAL A 175 15.11 7.94 -10.41
C VAL A 175 14.20 8.76 -11.32
N ASP A 176 14.81 9.52 -12.24
CA ASP A 176 14.09 10.29 -13.25
C ASP A 176 13.50 9.33 -14.29
N VAL A 177 12.18 9.32 -14.35
CA VAL A 177 11.36 8.55 -15.31
C VAL A 177 10.43 9.46 -16.12
N SER A 178 10.74 10.76 -16.18
CA SER A 178 9.90 11.77 -16.82
C SER A 178 9.65 11.51 -18.32
N ASP A 179 10.62 10.92 -19.01
CA ASP A 179 10.51 10.49 -20.41
C ASP A 179 9.41 9.42 -20.61
N ARG A 180 9.23 8.55 -19.61
CA ARG A 180 8.22 7.47 -19.59
C ARG A 180 6.85 7.91 -19.08
N LEU A 181 6.76 9.10 -18.49
CA LEU A 181 5.50 9.69 -18.03
C LEU A 181 4.82 10.60 -19.08
N SER A 182 5.48 10.86 -20.20
CA SER A 182 4.93 11.67 -21.29
C SER A 182 3.61 11.12 -21.82
N VAL A 183 2.74 11.99 -22.36
CA VAL A 183 1.48 11.58 -23.00
C VAL A 183 1.73 10.51 -24.07
N GLN A 184 2.81 10.68 -24.85
CA GLN A 184 3.20 9.73 -25.88
C GLN A 184 3.63 8.37 -25.30
N ALA A 185 4.39 8.37 -24.19
CA ALA A 185 4.77 7.13 -23.51
C ALA A 185 3.56 6.41 -22.91
N LYS A 186 2.60 7.14 -22.32
CA LYS A 186 1.34 6.57 -21.81
C LYS A 186 0.48 5.97 -22.93
N LEU A 187 0.36 6.66 -24.08
CA LEU A 187 -0.33 6.15 -25.26
C LEU A 187 0.35 4.91 -25.85
N ALA A 188 1.67 4.80 -25.71
CA ALA A 188 2.46 3.65 -26.12
C ALA A 188 2.52 2.54 -25.04
N GLU A 189 1.78 2.68 -23.93
CA GLU A 189 1.76 1.74 -22.80
C GLU A 189 3.16 1.40 -22.26
N ARG A 190 4.09 2.36 -22.30
CA ARG A 190 5.44 2.16 -21.73
C ARG A 190 5.35 2.05 -20.22
N ASP A 191 5.89 0.97 -19.69
CA ASP A 191 6.02 0.75 -18.25
C ASP A 191 7.13 1.62 -17.64
N LEU A 192 7.04 1.92 -16.35
CA LEU A 192 8.07 2.68 -15.63
C LEU A 192 9.26 1.82 -15.20
N SER A 193 9.27 0.52 -15.54
CA SER A 193 10.32 -0.44 -15.24
C SER A 193 11.74 0.11 -15.47
N ILE A 194 12.54 0.23 -14.41
CA ILE A 194 13.95 0.61 -14.46
C ILE A 194 14.82 -0.62 -14.64
N GLU A 195 15.89 -0.48 -15.44
CA GLU A 195 16.91 -1.51 -15.53
C GLU A 195 17.77 -1.46 -14.27
N ILE A 196 18.09 -2.64 -13.75
CA ILE A 196 18.96 -2.80 -12.60
C ILE A 196 20.15 -3.58 -13.07
N ASP A 197 21.33 -3.07 -12.74
CA ASP A 197 22.57 -3.77 -13.01
C ASP A 197 22.62 -5.00 -12.10
N ASN A 198 22.56 -6.18 -12.71
CA ASN A 198 22.58 -7.46 -11.99
C ASN A 198 24.02 -7.93 -11.73
N ASP A 199 25.00 -7.03 -11.75
CA ASP A 199 26.37 -7.36 -11.40
C ASP A 199 26.41 -7.83 -9.93
N GLU A 200 26.33 -9.16 -9.76
CA GLU A 200 26.50 -9.90 -8.51
C GLU A 200 27.94 -9.71 -7.98
N THR A 201 28.32 -8.51 -7.59
CA THR A 201 29.54 -8.25 -6.82
C THR A 201 29.36 -7.08 -5.87
N ALA A 202 28.77 -7.36 -4.71
CA ALA A 202 29.03 -6.62 -3.47
C ALA A 202 28.85 -7.56 -2.26
#